data_AF-A0A7V3DX98-F1
#
_entry.id   AF-A0A7V3DX98-F1
#
_cell.length_a   1.000
_cell.length_b   1.000
_cell.length_c   1.000
_cell.angle_alpha   90.00
_cell.angle_beta   90.00
_cell.angle_gamma   90.00
#
_symmetry.space_group_name_H-M   'P 1'
#
loop_
_entity.id
_entity.type
_entity.pdbx_description
1 polymer ?
#
loop_
_entity_poly.entity_id
_entity_poly.type
_entity_poly.pdbx_seq_one_letter_code
_entity_poly.pdbx_strand_id
1 'polypeptide(L)'
;MRFALSLFLLFQAALHARISTLVDDVHRIGPGRTRYIDIPMPVEPARVLCAFEVRSPPKTMIRARLISASGEVAADSGLAIHGGFSARPARRGRYRLEFDNRLNLTREVAVSLHVKVVYGEAPLPPPRRADPVKGQILVWSSMAFFATTALYAGARIKRNLDRDP
;
A
#
# COMPACT_ATOMS: atom_id res chain seq x y z
N MET A 1 -29.99 -8.84 35.84
CA MET A 1 -29.36 -8.99 34.50
C MET A 1 -29.32 -7.71 33.65
N ARG A 2 -29.70 -6.52 34.14
CA ARG A 2 -29.65 -5.26 33.35
C ARG A 2 -28.33 -4.49 33.44
N PHE A 3 -27.52 -4.74 34.47
CA PHE A 3 -26.23 -4.05 34.68
C PHE A 3 -25.09 -4.53 33.77
N ALA A 4 -25.14 -5.79 33.30
CA ALA A 4 -24.08 -6.35 32.45
C ALA A 4 -24.12 -5.80 31.01
N LEU A 5 -25.29 -5.34 30.54
CA LEU A 5 -25.43 -4.84 29.17
C LEU A 5 -24.86 -3.41 29.00
N SER A 6 -24.92 -2.59 30.05
CA SER A 6 -24.41 -1.21 30.00
C SER A 6 -22.88 -1.13 29.97
N LEU A 7 -22.19 -2.12 30.55
CA LEU A 7 -20.71 -2.16 30.54
C LEU A 7 -20.15 -2.57 29.16
N PHE A 8 -20.89 -3.37 28.39
CA PHE A 8 -20.46 -3.82 27.06
C PHE A 8 -20.59 -2.72 25.99
N LEU A 9 -21.56 -1.81 26.15
CA LEU A 9 -21.74 -0.66 25.25
C LEU A 9 -20.72 0.47 25.50
N LEU A 10 -20.20 0.61 26.72
CA LEU A 10 -19.12 1.56 27.02
C LEU A 10 -17.75 1.10 26.48
N PHE A 11 -17.56 -0.20 26.22
CA PHE A 11 -16.30 -0.74 25.71
C PHE A 11 -16.15 -0.63 24.18
N GLN A 12 -17.24 -0.39 23.44
CA GLN A 12 -17.22 -0.22 21.98
C GLN A 12 -16.81 1.19 21.53
N ALA A 13 -16.74 2.16 22.43
CA ALA A 13 -16.48 3.55 22.07
C ALA A 13 -15.00 3.91 21.79
N ALA A 14 -14.05 3.05 22.15
CA ALA A 14 -12.65 3.47 22.33
C ALA A 14 -11.70 3.27 21.12
N LEU A 15 -12.13 2.71 19.99
CA LEU A 15 -11.24 2.41 18.86
C LEU A 15 -11.66 3.09 17.57
N HIS A 16 -12.02 4.38 17.65
CA HIS A 16 -12.08 5.20 16.44
C HIS A 16 -10.66 5.56 16.05
N ALA A 17 -10.09 4.80 15.10
CA ALA A 17 -8.84 5.16 14.44
C ALA A 17 -8.99 6.58 13.87
N ARG A 18 -8.22 7.53 14.42
CA ARG A 18 -8.31 8.92 14.01
C ARG A 18 -7.45 9.10 12.78
N ILE A 19 -8.09 9.33 11.64
CA ILE A 19 -7.41 9.62 10.38
C ILE A 19 -7.28 11.14 10.26
N SER A 20 -6.05 11.64 10.17
CA SER A 20 -5.78 13.03 9.79
C SER A 20 -5.13 13.04 8.41
N THR A 21 -5.82 13.62 7.42
CA THR A 21 -5.21 13.98 6.15
C THR A 21 -4.26 15.14 6.43
N LEU A 22 -2.97 14.91 6.24
CA LEU A 22 -1.96 15.93 6.51
C LEU A 22 -1.73 16.80 5.27
N VAL A 23 -1.70 16.18 4.09
CA VAL A 23 -1.40 16.85 2.82
C VAL A 23 -2.22 16.21 1.71
N ASP A 24 -2.85 17.05 0.91
CA ASP A 24 -3.63 16.70 -0.27
C ASP A 24 -3.43 17.77 -1.36
N ASP A 25 -2.17 18.01 -1.73
CA ASP A 25 -1.76 19.15 -2.56
C ASP A 25 -0.73 18.77 -3.63
N VAL A 26 -0.64 19.62 -4.66
CA VAL A 26 0.38 19.51 -5.70
C VAL A 26 1.63 20.27 -5.29
N HIS A 27 2.72 19.53 -5.08
CA HIS A 27 4.02 20.11 -4.72
C HIS A 27 4.97 20.14 -5.91
N ARG A 28 5.62 21.29 -6.11
CA ARG A 28 6.68 21.46 -7.08
C ARG A 28 8.04 21.25 -6.44
N ILE A 29 8.90 20.48 -7.09
CA ILE A 29 10.24 20.13 -6.63
C ILE A 29 11.22 20.58 -7.71
N GLY A 30 12.08 21.53 -7.38
CA GLY A 30 13.05 22.07 -8.31
C GLY A 30 14.01 21.02 -8.88
N PRO A 31 14.70 21.34 -9.98
CA PRO A 31 15.65 20.44 -10.62
C PRO A 31 16.82 20.11 -9.69
N GLY A 32 17.16 18.82 -9.58
CA GLY A 32 18.27 18.36 -8.74
C GLY A 32 18.07 18.55 -7.23
N ARG A 33 16.86 18.97 -6.80
CA ARG A 33 16.56 19.30 -5.40
C ARG A 33 15.78 18.21 -4.71
N THR A 34 15.83 18.26 -3.40
CA THR A 34 15.05 17.41 -2.51
C THR A 34 14.08 18.30 -1.74
N ARG A 35 12.81 17.89 -1.66
CA ARG A 35 11.79 18.60 -0.88
C ARG A 35 11.42 17.81 0.36
N TYR A 36 11.27 18.51 1.48
CA TYR A 36 10.92 17.93 2.76
C TYR A 36 9.54 18.42 3.19
N ILE A 37 8.77 17.52 3.78
CA ILE A 37 7.49 17.83 4.45
C ILE A 37 7.57 17.26 5.86
N ASP A 38 7.44 18.12 6.86
CA ASP A 38 7.44 17.69 8.25
C ASP A 38 6.10 17.03 8.60
N ILE A 39 6.16 15.83 9.17
CA ILE A 39 5.01 15.07 9.66
C ILE A 39 5.07 15.09 11.19
N PRO A 40 4.25 15.92 11.86
CA PRO A 40 4.16 15.89 13.30
C PRO A 40 3.45 14.61 13.74
N MET A 41 4.15 13.76 14.51
CA MET A 41 3.56 12.60 15.18
C MET A 41 3.68 12.78 16.71
N PRO A 42 2.76 13.56 17.31
CA PRO A 42 2.83 13.88 18.74
C PRO A 42 2.43 12.71 19.65
N VAL A 43 1.71 11.71 19.14
CA VAL A 43 1.18 10.58 19.91
C VAL A 43 1.70 9.25 19.34
N GLU A 44 1.34 8.12 19.97
CA GLU A 44 1.65 6.72 19.64
C GLU A 44 1.92 6.37 18.17
N PRO A 45 2.68 5.28 17.90
CA PRO A 45 3.13 4.94 16.55
C PRO A 45 1.94 4.88 15.58
N ALA A 46 1.83 5.94 14.79
CA ALA A 46 0.78 6.16 13.82
C ALA A 46 1.21 5.57 12.48
N ARG A 47 0.25 5.03 11.74
CA ARG A 47 0.53 4.55 10.39
C ARG A 47 0.54 5.75 9.46
N VAL A 48 1.65 5.94 8.76
CA VAL A 48 1.80 6.94 7.70
C VAL A 48 1.52 6.24 6.37
N LEU A 49 0.49 6.70 5.68
CA LEU A 49 0.15 6.32 4.32
C LEU A 49 0.56 7.48 3.42
N CYS A 50 1.47 7.22 2.49
CA CYS A 50 1.89 8.16 1.48
C CYS A 50 1.56 7.58 0.11
N ALA A 51 0.85 8.34 -0.72
CA ALA A 51 0.66 8.06 -2.13
C ALA A 51 1.04 9.30 -2.92
N PHE A 52 1.79 9.11 -4.01
CA PHE A 52 2.23 10.19 -4.88
C PHE A 52 2.03 9.84 -6.34
N GLU A 53 1.80 10.86 -7.15
CA GLU A 53 1.70 10.77 -8.60
C GLU A 53 2.40 11.97 -9.25
N VAL A 54 3.36 11.70 -10.14
CA VAL A 54 4.04 12.76 -10.90
C VAL A 54 3.11 13.29 -11.99
N ARG A 55 2.73 14.57 -11.88
CA ARG A 55 1.84 15.27 -12.83
C ARG A 55 2.61 15.84 -14.00
N SER A 56 3.79 16.41 -13.75
CA SER A 56 4.60 17.04 -14.79
C SER A 56 6.07 17.14 -14.36
N PRO A 57 7.03 16.89 -15.26
CA PRO A 57 6.87 16.32 -16.59
C PRO A 57 6.45 14.85 -16.53
N PRO A 58 5.70 14.35 -17.53
CA PRO A 58 5.27 12.96 -17.57
C PRO A 58 6.47 12.02 -17.72
N LYS A 59 6.34 10.81 -17.18
CA LYS A 59 7.39 9.75 -17.16
C LYS A 59 8.64 10.07 -16.33
N THR A 60 8.63 11.15 -15.55
CA THR A 60 9.70 11.40 -14.60
C THR A 60 9.52 10.57 -13.34
N MET A 61 10.60 9.93 -12.90
CA MET A 61 10.65 9.13 -11.69
C MET A 61 11.18 9.97 -10.53
N ILE A 62 10.55 9.84 -9.38
CA ILE A 62 10.99 10.42 -8.11
C ILE A 62 11.06 9.32 -7.05
N ARG A 63 11.77 9.59 -5.96
CA ARG A 63 11.81 8.70 -4.78
C ARG A 63 11.19 9.40 -3.59
N ALA A 64 10.25 8.75 -2.92
CA ALA A 64 9.67 9.21 -1.68
C ALA A 64 10.22 8.38 -0.51
N ARG A 65 10.70 9.05 0.55
CA ARG A 65 11.23 8.40 1.75
C ARG A 65 10.59 8.97 3.01
N LEU A 66 10.34 8.13 3.99
CA LEU A 66 9.99 8.56 5.35
C LEU A 66 11.24 8.44 6.22
N ILE A 67 11.71 9.57 6.75
CA ILE A 67 12.95 9.65 7.50
C ILE A 67 12.64 10.14 8.91
N SER A 68 13.18 9.47 9.91
CA SER A 68 13.11 9.90 11.31
C SER A 68 14.03 11.10 11.59
N ALA A 69 13.80 11.81 12.69
CA ALA A 69 14.71 12.87 13.13
C ALA A 69 16.16 12.41 13.34
N SER A 70 16.40 11.12 13.60
CA SER A 70 17.75 10.52 13.72
C SER A 70 18.37 10.13 12.38
N GLY A 71 17.67 10.32 11.26
CA GLY A 71 18.15 9.98 9.91
C GLY A 71 17.87 8.53 9.49
N GLU A 72 17.26 7.70 10.33
CA GLU A 72 16.85 6.35 9.92
C GLU A 72 15.69 6.42 8.92
N VAL A 73 15.80 5.65 7.84
CA VAL A 73 14.75 5.49 6.82
C VAL A 73 13.73 4.49 7.34
N ALA A 74 12.53 4.99 7.67
CA ALA A 74 11.41 4.17 8.10
C ALA A 74 10.64 3.54 6.93
N ALA A 75 10.68 4.18 5.75
CA ALA A 75 10.01 3.71 4.56
C ALA A 75 10.63 4.29 3.29
N ASP A 76 10.53 3.55 2.19
CA ASP A 76 11.05 3.94 0.89
C ASP A 76 10.13 3.43 -0.22
N SER A 77 9.74 4.29 -1.15
CA SER A 77 8.96 3.89 -2.32
C SER A 77 9.80 3.28 -3.43
N GLY A 78 11.13 3.46 -3.39
CA GLY A 78 11.97 3.33 -4.58
C GLY A 78 11.70 4.44 -5.59
N LEU A 79 12.34 4.35 -6.77
CA LEU A 79 12.13 5.28 -7.88
C LEU A 79 10.88 4.88 -8.67
N ALA A 80 9.91 5.78 -8.78
CA ALA A 80 8.68 5.52 -9.54
C ALA A 80 8.04 6.82 -10.06
N ILE A 81 7.18 6.69 -11.08
CA ILE A 81 6.36 7.79 -11.63
C ILE A 81 5.11 8.00 -10.75
N HIS A 82 4.56 6.90 -10.24
CA HIS A 82 3.50 6.86 -9.25
C HIS A 82 3.87 5.79 -8.24
N GLY A 83 3.49 5.99 -6.98
CA GLY A 83 3.85 5.04 -5.94
C GLY A 83 3.40 5.49 -4.58
N GLY A 84 3.85 4.75 -3.58
CA GLY A 84 3.50 5.03 -2.21
C GLY A 84 4.08 4.01 -1.27
N PHE A 85 3.90 4.27 0.01
CA PHE A 85 4.25 3.34 1.05
C PHE A 85 3.28 3.47 2.21
N SER A 86 3.22 2.41 2.99
CA SER A 86 2.51 2.34 4.25
C SER A 86 3.53 1.94 5.30
N ALA A 87 3.82 2.83 6.24
CA ALA A 87 4.79 2.55 7.29
C ALA A 87 4.25 2.93 8.66
N ARG A 88 4.55 2.09 9.64
CA ARG A 88 4.30 2.37 11.04
C ARG A 88 5.65 2.57 11.72
N PRO A 89 6.06 3.81 11.99
CA PRO A 89 7.33 4.05 12.63
C PRO A 89 7.36 3.44 14.03
N ALA A 90 8.48 2.78 14.37
CA ALA A 90 8.60 2.05 15.64
C ALA A 90 8.69 2.99 16.86
N ARG A 91 9.12 4.24 16.66
CA ARG A 91 9.34 5.22 17.71
C ARG A 91 8.42 6.42 17.52
N ARG A 92 8.01 7.02 18.63
CA ARG A 92 7.35 8.34 18.61
C ARG A 92 8.41 9.40 18.30
N GLY A 93 8.03 10.46 17.58
CA GLY A 93 8.96 11.54 17.27
C GLY A 93 8.59 12.33 16.03
N ARG A 94 9.50 13.20 15.60
CA ARG A 94 9.34 13.96 14.36
C ARG A 94 9.86 13.12 13.19
N TYR A 95 9.04 13.03 12.16
CA TYR A 95 9.44 12.41 10.90
C TYR A 95 9.31 13.43 9.78
N ARG A 96 10.12 13.24 8.74
CA ARG A 96 10.08 14.05 7.53
C ARG A 96 9.85 13.15 6.35
N LEU A 97 8.96 13.57 5.49
CA LEU A 97 8.77 12.95 4.19
C LEU A 97 9.68 13.67 3.19
N GLU A 98 10.54 12.91 2.56
CA GLU A 98 11.53 13.39 1.61
C GLU A 98 11.10 12.98 0.20
N PHE A 99 11.02 13.95 -0.70
CA PHE A 99 10.90 13.70 -2.14
C PHE A 99 12.20 14.07 -2.84
N ASP A 100 12.85 13.07 -3.40
CA ASP A 100 14.11 13.22 -4.09
C ASP A 100 13.91 13.37 -5.61
N ASN A 101 14.30 14.53 -6.13
CA ASN A 101 14.35 14.85 -7.56
C ASN A 101 15.79 15.01 -8.08
N ARG A 102 16.79 14.46 -7.37
CA ARG A 102 18.21 14.57 -7.76
C ARG A 102 18.54 13.98 -9.12
N LEU A 103 17.77 13.01 -9.58
CA LEU A 103 17.94 12.42 -10.91
C LEU A 103 17.51 13.35 -12.05
N ASN A 104 16.65 14.33 -11.78
CA ASN A 104 16.19 15.26 -12.80
C ASN A 104 16.85 16.63 -12.59
N LEU A 105 18.09 16.75 -13.07
CA LEU A 105 18.95 17.93 -12.89
C LEU A 105 18.51 19.17 -13.68
N THR A 106 17.59 19.01 -14.64
CA THR A 106 17.22 20.08 -15.59
C THR A 106 15.75 20.47 -15.53
N ARG A 107 14.89 19.66 -14.90
CA ARG A 107 13.44 19.86 -14.88
C ARG A 107 12.88 19.89 -13.46
N GLU A 108 12.00 20.84 -13.23
CA GLU A 108 11.12 20.84 -12.06
C GLU A 108 10.09 19.71 -12.19
N VAL A 109 9.71 19.09 -11.07
CA VAL A 109 8.70 18.04 -11.02
C VAL A 109 7.53 18.47 -10.13
N ALA A 110 6.33 18.45 -10.68
CA ALA A 110 5.06 18.62 -9.97
C ALA A 110 4.51 17.24 -9.57
N VAL A 111 4.25 17.06 -8.28
CA VAL A 111 3.82 15.81 -7.67
C VAL A 111 2.50 16.04 -6.93
N SER A 112 1.47 15.30 -7.29
CA SER A 112 0.23 15.19 -6.51
C SER A 112 0.51 14.32 -5.30
N LEU A 113 0.34 14.85 -4.10
CA LEU A 113 0.67 14.15 -2.88
C LEU A 113 -0.57 13.94 -2.00
N HIS A 114 -0.78 12.69 -1.59
CA HIS A 114 -1.77 12.34 -0.59
C HIS A 114 -1.07 11.67 0.60
N VAL A 115 -0.98 12.39 1.73
CA VAL A 115 -0.43 11.86 2.98
C VAL A 115 -1.52 11.79 4.04
N LYS A 116 -1.74 10.59 4.57
CA LYS A 116 -2.66 10.34 5.67
C LYS A 116 -1.91 9.73 6.84
N VAL A 117 -2.19 10.25 8.03
CA VAL A 117 -1.68 9.69 9.28
C VAL A 117 -2.86 9.07 10.02
N VAL A 118 -2.74 7.80 10.35
CA VAL A 118 -3.77 7.01 11.04
C VAL A 118 -3.29 6.71 12.46
N TYR A 119 -3.98 7.27 13.44
CA TYR A 119 -3.73 7.04 14.86
C TYR A 119 -4.64 5.94 15.41
N GLY A 120 -4.18 5.21 16.42
CA GLY A 120 -5.00 4.23 17.15
C GLY A 120 -5.33 2.96 16.37
N GLU A 121 -4.69 2.71 15.22
CA GLU A 121 -4.84 1.45 14.50
C GLU A 121 -4.16 0.33 15.28
N ALA A 122 -4.86 -0.78 15.54
CA ALA A 122 -4.24 -1.96 16.14
C ALA A 122 -3.05 -2.42 15.27
N PRO A 123 -1.96 -2.96 15.85
CA PRO A 123 -0.89 -3.57 15.06
C PRO A 123 -1.50 -4.61 14.11
N LEU A 124 -1.35 -4.39 12.81
CA LEU A 124 -1.68 -5.43 11.84
C LEU A 124 -0.85 -6.66 12.19
N PRO A 125 -1.44 -7.86 12.19
CA PRO A 125 -0.67 -9.07 12.34
C PRO A 125 0.43 -9.08 11.27
N PRO A 126 1.64 -9.58 11.60
CA PRO A 126 2.74 -9.59 10.66
C PRO A 126 2.29 -10.22 9.34
N PRO A 127 2.79 -9.72 8.18
CA PRO A 127 2.35 -10.21 6.88
C PRO A 127 2.53 -11.73 6.84
N ARG A 128 1.39 -12.43 6.91
CA ARG A 128 1.37 -13.89 6.87
C ARG A 128 1.82 -14.25 5.46
N ARG A 129 3.00 -14.85 5.33
CA ARG A 129 3.46 -15.38 4.05
C ARG A 129 2.35 -16.26 3.48
N ALA A 130 2.06 -16.06 2.19
CA ALA A 130 1.11 -16.91 1.48
C ALA A 130 1.51 -18.37 1.70
N ASP A 131 0.53 -19.18 2.10
CA ASP A 131 0.78 -20.60 2.37
C ASP A 131 1.09 -21.29 1.04
N PRO A 132 2.34 -21.77 0.84
CA PRO A 132 2.77 -22.33 -0.43
C PRO A 132 1.96 -23.58 -0.79
N VAL A 133 1.48 -24.33 0.21
CA VAL A 133 0.66 -25.53 0.00
C VAL A 133 -0.70 -25.15 -0.58
N LYS A 134 -1.32 -24.08 -0.06
CA LYS A 134 -2.60 -23.58 -0.62
C LYS A 134 -2.44 -23.09 -2.05
N GLY A 135 -1.33 -22.42 -2.34
CA GLY A 135 -1.00 -22.00 -3.71
C GLY A 135 -0.83 -23.20 -4.64
N GLN A 136 -0.10 -24.22 -4.21
CA GLN A 136 0.09 -25.45 -4.99
C GLN A 136 -1.23 -26.18 -5.23
N ILE A 137 -2.06 -26.38 -4.20
CA ILE A 137 -3.37 -27.03 -4.33
C ILE A 137 -4.23 -26.29 -5.36
N LEU A 138 -4.28 -24.96 -5.29
CA LEU A 138 -5.06 -24.14 -6.22
C LEU A 138 -4.59 -24.29 -7.68
N VAL A 139 -3.27 -24.34 -7.90
CA VAL A 139 -2.69 -24.56 -9.22
C VAL A 139 -3.04 -25.94 -9.75
N TRP A 140 -2.80 -26.98 -8.96
CA TRP A 140 -3.09 -28.37 -9.35
C TRP A 140 -4.58 -28.61 -9.59
N SER A 141 -5.46 -28.06 -8.74
CA SER A 141 -6.91 -28.18 -8.92
C SER A 141 -7.38 -27.51 -10.21
N SER A 142 -6.82 -26.34 -10.53
CA SER A 142 -7.14 -25.61 -11.77
C SER A 142 -6.67 -26.39 -13.00
N MET A 143 -5.47 -26.95 -12.95
CA MET A 143 -4.91 -27.75 -14.05
C MET A 143 -5.69 -29.05 -14.28
N ALA A 144 -6.07 -29.75 -13.21
CA ALA A 144 -6.89 -30.95 -13.28
C ALA A 144 -8.29 -30.66 -13.83
N PHE A 145 -8.93 -29.59 -13.38
CA PHE A 145 -10.24 -29.16 -13.89
C PHE A 145 -10.18 -28.86 -15.39
N PHE A 146 -9.17 -28.10 -15.83
CA PHE A 146 -8.97 -27.77 -17.24
C PHE A 146 -8.70 -29.02 -18.10
N ALA A 147 -7.84 -29.94 -17.64
CA ALA A 147 -7.56 -31.17 -18.36
C ALA A 147 -8.84 -32.02 -18.51
N THR A 148 -9.66 -32.08 -17.47
CA THR A 148 -10.91 -32.85 -17.48
C THR A 148 -11.92 -32.26 -18.45
N THR A 149 -12.10 -30.94 -18.48
CA THR A 149 -13.03 -30.29 -19.41
C THR A 149 -12.55 -30.40 -20.86
N ALA A 150 -11.24 -30.27 -21.11
CA ALA A 150 -10.65 -30.45 -22.43
C ALA A 150 -10.84 -31.88 -22.96
N LEU A 151 -10.56 -32.90 -22.13
CA LEU A 151 -10.76 -34.30 -22.50
C LEU A 151 -12.24 -34.61 -22.74
N TYR A 152 -13.14 -34.10 -21.90
CA TYR A 152 -14.58 -34.28 -22.08
C TYR A 152 -15.07 -33.64 -23.39
N ALA A 153 -14.64 -32.42 -23.70
CA ALA A 153 -14.99 -31.74 -24.93
C ALA A 153 -14.44 -32.49 -26.16
N GLY A 154 -13.18 -32.94 -26.12
CA GLY A 154 -12.58 -33.72 -27.19
C GLY A 154 -13.30 -35.06 -27.42
N ALA A 155 -13.64 -35.78 -26.35
CA ALA A 155 -14.39 -37.03 -26.44
C ALA A 155 -15.81 -36.81 -27.00
N ARG A 156 -16.46 -35.70 -26.63
CA ARG A 156 -17.78 -35.34 -27.18
C ARG A 156 -17.70 -35.03 -28.68
N ILE A 157 -16.71 -34.26 -29.12
CA ILE A 157 -16.51 -33.94 -30.54
C ILE A 157 -16.27 -35.21 -31.35
N LYS A 158 -15.37 -36.08 -30.89
CA LYS A 158 -15.10 -37.36 -31.55
C LYS A 158 -16.37 -38.21 -31.71
N ARG A 159 -17.15 -38.36 -30.64
CA ARG A 159 -18.41 -39.13 -30.66
C ARG A 159 -19.45 -38.56 -31.62
N ASN A 160 -19.47 -37.25 -31.83
CA ASN A 160 -20.36 -36.62 -32.79
C ASN A 160 -19.87 -36.83 -34.23
N LEU A 161 -18.55 -36.75 -34.45
CA LEU A 161 -17.95 -37.00 -35.77
C LEU A 161 -18.12 -38.45 -36.22
N ASP A 162 -18.00 -39.40 -35.29
CA ASP A 162 -18.20 -40.84 -35.56
C ASP A 162 -19.70 -41.20 -35.78
N ARG A 163 -20.64 -40.27 -35.51
CA ARG A 163 -22.09 -40.48 -35.65
C ARG A 163 -22.68 -39.97 -36.96
N ASP A 164 -21.98 -39.11 -37.69
CA ASP A 164 -22.39 -38.63 -39.02
C ASP A 164 -21.53 -39.35 -40.09
N PRO A 165 -22.02 -40.45 -40.72
CA PRO A 165 -21.43 -41.02 -41.94
C PRO A 165 -21.75 -40.21 -43.20
#